data_AF-A0A0C2CJW3-F1
#
_entry.id   AF-A0A0C2CJW3-F1
#
_cell.length_a   1.000
_cell.length_b   1.000
_cell.length_c   1.000
_cell.angle_alpha   90.00
_cell.angle_beta   90.00
_cell.angle_gamma   90.00
#
_symmetry.space_group_name_H-M   'P 1'
#
loop_
_entity.id
_entity.type
_entity.pdbx_description
1 polymer ?
#
loop_
_entity_poly.entity_id
_entity_poly.type
_entity_poly.pdbx_seq_one_letter_code
_entity_poly.pdbx_strand_id
1 'polypeptide(L)'
;VTIEKDGGCNHMVCKNTACRMEFCWICLGPWEPHGSSWYNCNRYDDSRAKQARDAQELSRANLQRYLHYYNRFMNHQQSLKLENKLYATVKGKMELMQLQSMSWIEVQFLRKAVDVLSECRRTLMYTYAFAYYLKRDNHAEIFEGNQRDLEMATEQLSQFLERDLENENLVTLKQK
;
A
#
# COMPACT_ATOMS: atom_id res chain seq x y z
N VAL A 1 0.62 -21.83 -7.01
CA VAL A 1 2.06 -21.56 -6.83
C VAL A 1 2.18 -20.69 -5.59
N THR A 2 3.07 -21.01 -4.66
CA THR A 2 3.30 -20.18 -3.47
C THR A 2 4.06 -18.92 -3.88
N ILE A 3 3.63 -17.76 -3.38
CA ILE A 3 4.27 -16.46 -3.64
C ILE A 3 4.80 -15.94 -2.31
N GLU A 4 6.08 -15.60 -2.27
CA GLU A 4 6.70 -14.86 -1.18
C GLU A 4 6.78 -13.37 -1.55
N LYS A 5 6.45 -12.50 -0.60
CA LYS A 5 6.48 -11.04 -0.81
C LYS A 5 7.91 -10.53 -0.65
N ASP A 6 8.50 -10.05 -1.74
CA ASP A 6 9.88 -9.58 -1.83
C ASP A 6 10.01 -8.05 -1.88
N GLY A 7 8.91 -7.30 -2.04
CA GLY A 7 8.82 -5.84 -2.03
C GLY A 7 7.70 -5.33 -1.10
N GLY A 8 7.64 -4.02 -0.87
CA GLY A 8 6.60 -3.42 -0.04
C GLY A 8 5.28 -3.18 -0.77
N CYS A 9 5.29 -3.12 -2.11
CA CYS A 9 4.07 -2.95 -2.89
C CYS A 9 3.07 -4.09 -2.62
N ASN A 10 1.80 -3.75 -2.40
CA ASN A 10 0.71 -4.72 -2.22
C ASN A 10 0.04 -5.13 -3.54
N HIS A 11 0.41 -4.50 -4.65
CA HIS A 11 -0.04 -4.87 -6.00
C HIS A 11 0.78 -6.05 -6.53
N MET A 12 0.26 -7.25 -6.37
CA MET A 12 0.93 -8.49 -6.74
C MET A 12 0.53 -8.93 -8.15
N VAL A 13 1.49 -9.49 -8.89
CA VAL A 13 1.24 -10.17 -10.16
C VAL A 13 1.73 -11.60 -10.03
N CYS A 14 0.90 -12.57 -10.39
CA CYS A 14 1.31 -13.97 -10.38
C CYS A 14 2.44 -14.19 -11.41
N LYS A 15 3.60 -14.70 -10.96
CA LYS A 15 4.78 -14.94 -11.80
C LYS A 15 4.68 -16.22 -12.66
N ASN A 16 3.59 -16.98 -12.55
CA ASN A 16 3.38 -18.19 -13.37
C ASN A 16 3.06 -17.79 -14.82
N THR A 17 3.77 -18.33 -15.81
CA THR A 17 3.54 -18.00 -17.22
C THR A 17 2.12 -18.33 -17.71
N ALA A 18 1.48 -19.34 -17.11
CA ALA A 18 0.09 -19.71 -17.37
C ALA A 18 -0.95 -18.92 -16.54
N CYS A 19 -0.53 -18.13 -15.55
CA CYS A 19 -1.42 -17.33 -14.71
C CYS A 19 -0.80 -15.95 -14.45
N ARG A 20 -1.36 -14.91 -15.08
CA ARG A 20 -0.92 -13.52 -14.98
C ARG A 20 -1.90 -12.65 -14.19
N MET A 21 -2.64 -13.24 -13.26
CA MET A 21 -3.62 -12.51 -12.47
C MET A 21 -2.93 -11.49 -11.56
N GLU A 22 -3.51 -10.30 -11.50
CA GLU A 22 -3.13 -9.22 -10.60
C GLU A 22 -4.06 -9.21 -9.37
N PHE A 23 -3.50 -9.15 -8.18
CA PHE A 23 -4.25 -9.24 -6.93
C PHE A 23 -3.63 -8.42 -5.81
N CYS A 24 -4.43 -8.11 -4.80
CA CYS A 24 -3.99 -7.40 -3.61
C CYS A 24 -3.44 -8.38 -2.56
N TRP A 25 -2.24 -8.12 -2.04
CA TRP A 25 -1.62 -8.96 -1.00
C TRP A 25 -2.43 -9.03 0.30
N ILE A 26 -3.21 -7.99 0.62
CA ILE A 26 -3.95 -7.90 1.88
C ILE A 26 -5.24 -8.71 1.84
N CYS A 27 -6.12 -8.47 0.86
CA CYS A 27 -7.42 -9.15 0.77
C CYS A 27 -7.42 -10.38 -0.12
N LEU A 28 -6.34 -10.61 -0.89
CA LEU A 28 -6.24 -11.66 -1.91
C LEU A 28 -7.31 -11.53 -3.03
N GLY A 29 -7.98 -10.39 -3.11
CA GLY A 29 -8.94 -10.05 -4.17
C GLY A 29 -8.25 -9.49 -5.42
N PRO A 30 -9.00 -9.39 -6.54
CA PRO A 30 -8.48 -8.82 -7.78
C PRO A 30 -7.98 -7.38 -7.57
N TRP A 31 -6.90 -7.01 -8.25
CA TRP A 31 -6.34 -5.66 -8.11
C TRP A 31 -7.21 -4.59 -8.77
N GLU A 32 -7.69 -4.83 -9.99
CA GLU A 32 -8.44 -3.88 -10.83
C GLU A 32 -9.49 -3.01 -10.10
N PRO A 33 -10.37 -3.54 -9.23
CA PRO A 33 -11.39 -2.70 -8.61
C PRO A 33 -10.85 -1.78 -7.49
N HIS A 34 -9.61 -1.96 -7.05
CA HIS A 34 -9.03 -1.14 -5.99
C HIS A 34 -8.88 0.32 -6.45
N GLY A 35 -9.32 1.26 -5.60
CA GLY A 35 -9.39 2.69 -5.92
C GLY A 35 -10.71 3.15 -6.52
N SER A 36 -11.59 2.22 -6.91
CA SER A 36 -12.97 2.57 -7.22
C SER A 36 -13.76 2.95 -5.96
N SER A 37 -14.82 3.74 -6.13
CA SER A 37 -15.67 4.16 -5.00
C SER A 37 -16.46 3.02 -4.37
N TRP A 38 -16.77 1.98 -5.15
CA TRP A 38 -17.64 0.86 -4.76
C TRP A 38 -16.89 -0.31 -4.14
N TYR A 39 -15.59 -0.46 -4.41
CA TYR A 39 -14.77 -1.52 -3.82
C TYR A 39 -13.94 -0.99 -2.64
N ASN A 40 -14.05 -1.62 -1.48
CA ASN A 40 -13.35 -1.19 -0.27
C ASN A 40 -12.65 -2.38 0.41
N CYS A 41 -11.33 -2.44 0.29
CA CYS A 41 -10.50 -3.41 0.99
C CYS A 41 -10.14 -2.93 2.42
N ASN A 42 -10.06 -1.62 2.67
CA ASN A 42 -9.63 -1.05 3.95
C ASN A 42 -10.72 -1.08 5.04
N ARG A 43 -11.99 -0.95 4.64
CA ARG A 43 -13.16 -0.89 5.54
C ARG A 43 -13.54 -2.27 6.08
N TYR A 44 -13.84 -2.35 7.38
CA TYR A 44 -14.43 -3.56 7.99
C TYR A 44 -15.97 -3.52 7.92
N ASP A 45 -16.58 -4.66 7.68
CA ASP A 45 -18.04 -4.82 7.74
C ASP A 45 -18.48 -5.34 9.12
N ASP A 46 -19.09 -4.46 9.91
CA ASP A 46 -19.62 -4.76 11.25
C ASP A 46 -20.99 -5.48 11.22
N SER A 47 -21.53 -5.84 10.05
CA SER A 47 -22.84 -6.51 9.92
C SER A 47 -22.97 -7.76 10.80
N ARG A 48 -21.92 -8.58 10.88
CA ARG A 48 -21.87 -9.78 11.74
C ARG A 48 -21.94 -9.45 13.22
N ALA A 49 -21.24 -8.41 13.67
CA ALA A 49 -21.28 -7.98 15.07
C ALA A 49 -22.69 -7.51 15.47
N LYS A 50 -23.40 -6.83 14.56
CA LYS A 50 -24.78 -6.37 14.77
C LYS A 50 -25.81 -7.50 14.83
N GLN A 51 -25.54 -8.63 14.20
CA GLN A 51 -26.44 -9.78 14.13
C GLN A 51 -26.16 -10.84 15.21
N ALA A 52 -25.06 -10.71 15.96
CA ALA A 52 -24.66 -11.64 17.00
C ALA A 52 -25.73 -11.73 18.09
N ARG A 53 -26.15 -12.95 18.41
CA ARG A 53 -27.25 -13.23 19.35
C ARG A 53 -26.77 -13.65 20.73
N ASP A 54 -25.53 -14.09 20.84
CA ASP A 54 -24.91 -14.51 22.09
C ASP A 54 -23.51 -13.90 22.30
N ALA A 55 -22.98 -14.08 23.51
CA ALA A 55 -21.68 -13.54 23.89
C ALA A 55 -20.50 -14.18 23.13
N GLN A 56 -20.64 -15.43 22.68
CA GLN A 56 -19.59 -16.13 21.94
C GLN A 56 -19.48 -15.56 20.52
N GLU A 57 -20.60 -15.35 19.84
CA GLU A 57 -20.68 -14.71 18.53
C GLU A 57 -20.12 -13.28 18.58
N LEU A 58 -20.48 -12.50 19.60
CA LEU A 58 -19.95 -11.15 19.80
C LEU A 58 -18.44 -11.15 20.00
N SER A 59 -17.92 -12.07 20.83
CA SER A 59 -16.47 -12.21 21.04
C SER A 59 -15.72 -12.57 19.76
N ARG A 60 -16.29 -13.45 18.92
CA ARG A 60 -15.69 -13.82 17.63
C ARG A 60 -15.70 -12.64 16.65
N ALA A 61 -16.79 -11.88 16.59
CA ALA A 61 -16.88 -10.69 15.75
C ALA A 61 -15.85 -9.63 16.15
N ASN A 62 -15.68 -9.38 17.45
CA ASN A 62 -14.67 -8.44 17.95
C ASN A 62 -13.24 -8.88 17.61
N LEU A 63 -12.93 -10.18 17.73
CA LEU A 63 -11.61 -10.70 17.33
C LEU A 63 -11.38 -10.56 15.82
N GLN A 64 -12.39 -10.85 14.99
CA GLN A 64 -12.30 -10.67 13.53
C GLN A 64 -12.05 -9.21 13.17
N ARG A 65 -12.75 -8.28 13.82
CA ARG A 65 -12.51 -6.83 13.67
C ARG A 65 -11.08 -6.48 14.05
N TYR A 66 -10.59 -6.93 15.20
CA TYR A 66 -9.21 -6.68 15.62
C TYR A 66 -8.20 -7.19 14.58
N LEU A 67 -8.34 -8.44 14.12
CA LEU A 67 -7.44 -9.03 13.12
C LEU A 67 -7.46 -8.27 11.80
N HIS A 68 -8.62 -7.74 11.37
CA HIS A 68 -8.72 -6.91 10.16
C HIS A 68 -7.81 -5.68 10.22
N TYR A 69 -7.89 -4.90 11.31
CA TYR A 69 -7.09 -3.69 11.47
C TYR A 69 -5.63 -4.00 11.80
N TYR A 70 -5.38 -5.00 12.65
CA TYR A 70 -4.03 -5.44 13.01
C TYR A 70 -3.24 -5.94 11.80
N ASN A 71 -3.83 -6.78 10.95
CA ASN A 71 -3.15 -7.31 9.77
C ASN A 71 -2.78 -6.20 8.79
N ARG A 72 -3.61 -5.16 8.63
CA ARG A 72 -3.31 -4.01 7.78
C ARG A 72 -2.19 -3.16 8.36
N PHE A 73 -2.23 -2.86 9.66
CA PHE A 73 -1.14 -2.20 10.37
C PHE A 73 0.19 -2.94 10.16
N MET A 74 0.22 -4.25 10.45
CA MET A 74 1.42 -5.06 10.37
C MET A 74 1.91 -5.21 8.93
N ASN A 75 1.01 -5.32 7.96
CA ASN A 75 1.38 -5.34 6.55
C ASN A 75 2.04 -4.02 6.13
N HIS A 76 1.50 -2.85 6.49
CA HIS A 76 2.17 -1.57 6.20
C HIS A 76 3.53 -1.46 6.89
N GLN A 77 3.66 -1.99 8.12
CA GLN A 77 4.94 -2.04 8.81
C GLN A 77 5.97 -2.93 8.08
N GLN A 78 5.53 -4.10 7.59
CA GLN A 78 6.39 -5.00 6.82
C GLN A 78 6.75 -4.38 5.46
N SER A 79 5.78 -3.79 4.77
CA SER A 79 6.01 -3.09 3.51
C SER A 79 7.03 -1.97 3.65
N LEU A 80 6.92 -1.14 4.70
CA LEU A 80 7.90 -0.10 5.01
C LEU A 80 9.32 -0.68 5.23
N LYS A 81 9.43 -1.82 5.91
CA LYS A 81 10.74 -2.48 6.11
C LYS A 81 11.34 -2.95 4.79
N LEU A 82 10.53 -3.55 3.92
CA LEU A 82 10.96 -4.02 2.60
C LEU A 82 11.34 -2.86 1.68
N GLU A 83 10.59 -1.76 1.72
CA GLU A 83 10.83 -0.55 0.92
C GLU A 83 12.11 0.19 1.30
N ASN A 84 12.71 -0.05 2.47
CA ASN A 84 14.03 0.52 2.80
C ASN A 84 15.12 0.17 1.77
N LYS A 85 14.99 -0.95 1.06
CA LYS A 85 15.91 -1.31 -0.03
C LYS A 85 15.86 -0.31 -1.20
N LEU A 86 14.74 0.41 -1.38
CA LEU A 86 14.56 1.38 -2.45
C LEU A 86 15.55 2.54 -2.37
N TYR A 87 16.03 2.91 -1.18
CA TYR A 87 17.06 3.93 -1.04
C TYR A 87 18.33 3.60 -1.83
N ALA A 88 18.73 2.32 -1.85
CA ALA A 88 19.89 1.87 -2.62
C ALA A 88 19.58 1.89 -4.13
N THR A 89 18.39 1.40 -4.53
CA THR A 89 17.94 1.40 -5.92
C THR A 89 17.89 2.82 -6.50
N VAL A 90 17.26 3.77 -5.81
CA VAL A 90 17.16 5.15 -6.30
C VAL A 90 18.51 5.83 -6.31
N LYS A 91 19.39 5.56 -5.34
CA LYS A 91 20.75 6.11 -5.34
C LYS A 91 21.51 5.70 -6.60
N GLY A 92 21.47 4.42 -6.97
CA GLY A 92 22.10 3.94 -8.21
C GLY A 92 21.52 4.61 -9.46
N LYS A 93 20.18 4.76 -9.53
CA LYS A 93 19.52 5.45 -10.64
C LYS A 93 19.91 6.94 -10.72
N MET A 94 20.01 7.62 -9.58
CA MET A 94 20.49 9.01 -9.50
C MET A 94 21.92 9.14 -10.01
N GLU A 95 22.83 8.24 -9.63
CA GLU A 95 24.22 8.23 -10.12
C GLU A 95 24.28 8.05 -11.65
N LEU A 96 23.48 7.15 -12.22
CA LEU A 96 23.37 6.96 -13.67
C LEU A 96 22.85 8.21 -14.38
N MET A 97 21.86 8.90 -13.80
CA MET A 97 21.33 10.16 -14.33
C MET A 97 22.38 11.26 -14.32
N GLN A 98 23.21 11.32 -13.28
CA GLN A 98 24.28 12.30 -13.19
C GLN A 98 25.38 12.08 -14.24
N LEU A 99 25.69 10.81 -14.55
CA LEU A 99 26.60 10.47 -15.65
C LEU A 99 26.05 10.88 -17.02
N GLN A 100 24.73 11.03 -17.15
CA GLN A 100 24.05 11.49 -18.36
C GLN A 100 23.74 13.00 -18.36
N SER A 101 24.60 13.78 -17.69
CA SER A 101 24.56 15.25 -17.68
C SER A 101 23.46 15.88 -16.82
N MET A 102 22.78 15.13 -15.94
CA MET A 102 21.91 15.72 -14.93
C MET A 102 22.70 16.21 -13.72
N SER A 103 22.36 17.38 -13.19
CA SER A 103 22.99 17.90 -11.98
C SER A 103 22.55 17.13 -10.73
N TRP A 104 23.33 17.25 -9.65
CA TRP A 104 22.99 16.68 -8.35
C TRP A 104 21.61 17.13 -7.82
N ILE A 105 21.22 18.37 -8.10
CA ILE A 105 19.92 18.93 -7.68
C ILE A 105 18.78 18.28 -8.46
N GLU A 106 18.97 18.07 -9.77
CA GLU A 106 17.93 17.54 -10.66
C GLU A 106 17.57 16.09 -10.38
N VAL A 107 18.40 15.35 -9.64
CA VAL A 107 18.15 13.94 -9.30
C VAL A 107 17.57 13.76 -7.89
N GLN A 108 17.53 14.80 -7.05
CA GLN A 108 17.05 14.69 -5.66
C GLN A 108 15.59 14.27 -5.53
N PHE A 109 14.76 14.49 -6.57
CA PHE A 109 13.35 14.13 -6.53
C PHE A 109 13.12 12.62 -6.31
N LEU A 110 14.04 11.76 -6.78
CA LEU A 110 13.93 10.31 -6.58
C LEU A 110 14.07 9.91 -5.12
N ARG A 111 15.05 10.49 -4.42
CA ARG A 111 15.19 10.30 -2.98
C ARG A 111 13.95 10.80 -2.24
N LYS A 112 13.48 12.00 -2.59
CA LYS A 112 12.27 12.60 -2.01
C LYS A 112 11.03 11.70 -2.22
N ALA A 113 10.93 11.03 -3.36
CA ALA A 113 9.84 10.09 -3.63
C ALA A 113 9.85 8.90 -2.65
N VAL A 114 11.02 8.33 -2.35
CA VAL A 114 11.16 7.24 -1.36
C VAL A 114 10.90 7.76 0.08
N ASP A 115 11.35 8.97 0.40
CA ASP A 115 11.09 9.61 1.70
C ASP A 115 9.58 9.77 1.92
N VAL A 116 8.86 10.32 0.92
CA VAL A 116 7.39 10.49 0.95
C VAL A 116 6.68 9.13 1.02
N LEU A 117 7.10 8.14 0.22
CA LEU A 117 6.54 6.78 0.30
C LEU A 117 6.66 6.22 1.74
N SER A 118 7.83 6.38 2.35
CA SER A 118 8.09 5.91 3.72
C SER A 118 7.19 6.63 4.74
N GLU A 119 6.96 7.92 4.57
CA GLU A 119 6.07 8.71 5.40
C GLU A 119 4.61 8.27 5.24
N CYS A 120 4.13 8.12 4.00
CA CYS A 120 2.80 7.62 3.69
C CYS A 120 2.55 6.25 4.32
N ARG A 121 3.51 5.32 4.27
CA ARG A 121 3.40 4.00 4.93
C ARG A 121 3.25 4.12 6.44
N ARG A 122 4.05 4.96 7.10
CA ARG A 122 3.95 5.18 8.56
C ARG A 122 2.60 5.77 8.92
N THR A 123 2.16 6.77 8.16
CA THR A 123 0.83 7.38 8.35
C THR A 123 -0.27 6.33 8.17
N LEU A 124 -0.21 5.51 7.12
CA LEU A 124 -1.17 4.42 6.87
C LEU A 124 -1.19 3.38 8.00
N MET A 125 -0.06 3.03 8.61
CA MET A 125 -0.06 2.18 9.80
C MET A 125 -0.96 2.79 10.89
N TYR A 126 -0.73 4.06 11.23
CA TYR A 126 -1.45 4.70 12.32
C TYR A 126 -2.89 5.07 11.95
N THR A 127 -3.24 5.24 10.67
CA THR A 127 -4.64 5.38 10.26
C THR A 127 -5.44 4.13 10.59
N TYR A 128 -4.87 2.92 10.45
CA TYR A 128 -5.53 1.67 10.87
C TYR A 128 -5.65 1.52 12.39
N ALA A 129 -4.64 1.95 13.14
CA ALA A 129 -4.72 2.00 14.61
C ALA A 129 -5.83 2.96 15.08
N PHE A 130 -5.93 4.14 14.45
CA PHE A 130 -6.99 5.11 14.68
C PHE A 130 -8.37 4.56 14.30
N ALA A 131 -8.51 3.99 13.10
CA ALA A 131 -9.76 3.47 12.56
C ALA A 131 -10.36 2.33 13.39
N TYR A 132 -9.51 1.51 14.04
CA TYR A 132 -9.98 0.44 14.92
C TYR A 132 -10.84 0.98 16.08
N TYR A 133 -10.38 2.07 16.72
CA TYR A 133 -11.07 2.73 17.84
C TYR A 133 -12.11 3.77 17.40
N LEU A 134 -12.17 4.09 16.11
CA LEU A 134 -13.09 5.08 15.58
C LEU A 134 -14.54 4.57 15.67
N LYS A 135 -15.41 5.33 16.34
CA LYS A 135 -16.85 5.08 16.33
C LYS A 135 -17.41 5.48 14.97
N ARG A 136 -18.29 4.65 14.42
CA ARG A 136 -18.85 4.88 13.09
C ARG A 136 -19.86 6.04 13.09
N ASP A 137 -19.56 7.03 12.27
CA ASP A 137 -20.40 8.19 11.96
C ASP A 137 -20.11 8.67 10.52
N ASN A 138 -20.67 9.81 10.12
CA ASN A 138 -20.45 10.37 8.78
C ASN A 138 -18.98 10.76 8.53
N HIS A 139 -18.25 11.17 9.58
CA HIS A 139 -16.83 11.53 9.45
C HIS A 139 -15.94 10.30 9.29
N ALA A 140 -16.31 9.17 9.91
CA ALA A 140 -15.64 7.89 9.70
C ALA A 140 -15.73 7.46 8.24
N GLU A 141 -16.85 7.68 7.57
CA GLU A 141 -16.98 7.34 6.14
C GLU A 141 -16.09 8.21 5.25
N ILE A 142 -16.01 9.51 5.54
CA ILE A 142 -15.10 10.44 4.84
C ILE A 142 -13.64 10.03 5.07
N PHE A 143 -13.29 9.75 6.33
CA PHE A 143 -11.95 9.31 6.71
C PHE A 143 -11.55 8.01 6.00
N GLU A 144 -12.42 7.01 5.95
CA GLU A 144 -12.14 5.74 5.25
C GLU A 144 -12.01 5.91 3.74
N GLY A 145 -12.73 6.87 3.15
CA GLY A 145 -12.54 7.29 1.76
C GLY A 145 -11.15 7.88 1.54
N ASN A 146 -10.76 8.86 2.35
CA ASN A 146 -9.42 9.47 2.28
C ASN A 146 -8.30 8.46 2.53
N GLN A 147 -8.50 7.52 3.46
CA GLN A 147 -7.55 6.45 3.75
C GLN A 147 -7.35 5.56 2.52
N ARG A 148 -8.44 5.16 1.84
CA ARG A 148 -8.38 4.37 0.60
C ARG A 148 -7.63 5.13 -0.49
N ASP A 149 -7.91 6.40 -0.68
CA ASP A 149 -7.28 7.21 -1.71
C ASP A 149 -5.76 7.35 -1.46
N LEU A 150 -5.36 7.58 -0.19
CA LEU A 150 -3.94 7.59 0.21
C LEU A 150 -3.28 6.21 0.01
N GLU A 151 -3.97 5.14 0.37
CA GLU A 151 -3.46 3.77 0.21
C GLU A 151 -3.19 3.47 -1.26
N MET A 152 -4.13 3.78 -2.15
CA MET A 152 -3.95 3.59 -3.59
C MET A 152 -2.81 4.42 -4.17
N ALA A 153 -2.71 5.70 -3.80
CA ALA A 153 -1.60 6.54 -4.24
C ALA A 153 -0.24 5.99 -3.75
N THR A 154 -0.21 5.46 -2.52
CA THR A 154 0.98 4.84 -1.94
C THR A 154 1.39 3.58 -2.70
N GLU A 155 0.42 2.70 -3.04
CA GLU A 155 0.72 1.48 -3.80
C GLU A 155 1.15 1.76 -5.24
N GLN A 156 0.58 2.78 -5.88
CA GLN A 156 1.01 3.22 -7.21
C GLN A 156 2.45 3.74 -7.20
N LEU A 157 2.80 4.57 -6.23
CA LEU A 157 4.17 5.07 -6.07
C LEU A 157 5.15 3.92 -5.74
N SER A 158 4.77 3.04 -4.82
CA SER A 158 5.57 1.86 -4.46
C SER A 158 5.81 0.94 -5.67
N GLN A 159 4.76 0.64 -6.43
CA GLN A 159 4.86 -0.13 -7.68
C GLN A 159 5.85 0.51 -8.65
N PHE A 160 5.70 1.82 -8.88
CA PHE A 160 6.53 2.52 -9.86
C PHE A 160 8.01 2.45 -9.47
N LEU A 161 8.32 2.70 -8.20
CA LEU A 161 9.69 2.64 -7.68
C LEU A 161 10.27 1.21 -7.67
N GLU A 162 9.44 0.18 -7.45
CA GLU A 162 9.89 -1.22 -7.37
C GLU A 162 10.02 -1.94 -8.72
N ARG A 163 9.20 -1.57 -9.73
CA ARG A 163 9.09 -2.32 -10.99
C ARG A 163 9.35 -1.48 -12.24
N ASP A 164 8.81 -0.27 -12.27
CA ASP A 164 8.75 0.52 -13.51
C ASP A 164 9.96 1.45 -13.66
N LEU A 165 10.56 1.88 -12.55
CA LEU A 165 11.68 2.82 -12.52
C LEU A 165 12.91 2.33 -13.31
N GLU A 166 13.20 1.03 -13.28
CA GLU A 166 14.34 0.47 -14.02
C GLU A 166 14.19 0.67 -15.53
N ASN A 167 12.98 0.48 -16.04
CA ASN A 167 12.64 0.51 -17.46
C ASN A 167 12.33 1.92 -17.98
N GLU A 168 12.14 2.90 -17.09
CA GLU A 168 11.84 4.28 -17.49
C GLU A 168 13.09 5.02 -18.02
N ASN A 169 12.86 5.78 -19.10
CA ASN A 169 13.87 6.63 -19.70
C ASN A 169 14.11 7.85 -18.79
N LEU A 170 15.38 8.17 -18.58
CA LEU A 170 15.83 9.20 -17.66
C LEU A 170 15.36 10.61 -18.05
N VAL A 171 15.14 10.86 -19.35
CA VAL A 171 14.65 12.15 -19.86
C VAL A 171 13.14 12.31 -19.64
N THR A 172 12.35 11.24 -19.82
CA THR A 172 10.90 11.27 -19.62
C THR A 172 10.52 11.29 -18.14
N LEU A 173 11.36 10.70 -17.27
CA LEU A 173 11.14 10.66 -15.83
C LEU A 173 11.07 12.04 -15.16
N LYS A 174 11.78 13.04 -15.71
CA LYS A 174 11.76 14.43 -15.21
C LYS A 174 10.50 15.20 -15.62
N GLN A 175 9.85 14.79 -16.71
CA GLN A 175 8.71 15.52 -17.29
C GLN A 175 7.36 15.09 -16.70
N LYS A 176 7.33 14.02 -15.91
CA LYS A 176 6.17 13.56 -15.13
C LYS A 176 6.21 14.20 -13.73
#